data_AF-A0A7S4ECB8-F1
#
_entry.id   AF-A0A7S4ECB8-F1
#
_cell.length_a   1.000
_cell.length_b   1.000
_cell.length_c   1.000
_cell.angle_alpha   90.00
_cell.angle_beta   90.00
_cell.angle_gamma   90.00
#
_symmetry.space_group_name_H-M   'P 1'
#
loop_
_entity.id
_entity.type
_entity.pdbx_description
1 polymer ?
#
loop_
_entity_poly.entity_id
_entity_poly.type
_entity_poly.pdbx_seq_one_letter_code
_entity_poly.pdbx_strand_id
1 'polypeptide(L)'
;MLLQDAKPSARTRAAKLWATLFYGHVHRPEDRDAVVKGDTMLARCYRASPWAYALLGSTMVALSARLRARDPGYNWQVLGMALVVESAVSYLSDVRAFGDASSPWHATDRMLASALMLACGPLLALRLAIGSVTIPRTLRNAWALAVTLGLACKALSGRASRKGCLDAYLMWHTLWHFLPVLSSVFLIAWAMDWEEEVVPLAAQY
;
A
#
# COMPACT_ATOMS: atom_id res chain seq x y z
N MET A 1 41.19 3.69 23.45
CA MET A 1 39.82 3.87 24.01
C MET A 1 38.85 3.60 22.87
N LEU A 2 38.32 2.38 22.80
CA LEU A 2 37.40 1.94 21.72
C LEU A 2 36.02 2.54 22.02
N LEU A 3 35.57 3.46 21.17
CA LEU A 3 34.17 3.91 21.15
C LEU A 3 33.31 2.68 20.84
N GLN A 4 32.67 2.13 21.86
CA GLN A 4 31.60 1.15 21.66
C GLN A 4 30.48 1.86 20.90
N ASP A 5 30.29 1.49 19.63
CA ASP A 5 29.16 1.93 18.82
C ASP A 5 27.85 1.59 19.55
N ALA A 6 27.25 2.60 20.18
CA ALA A 6 26.01 2.46 20.90
C ALA A 6 24.94 1.95 19.91
N LYS A 7 24.36 0.78 20.21
CA LYS A 7 23.28 0.22 19.39
C LYS A 7 22.17 1.27 19.26
N PRO A 8 21.73 1.61 18.03
CA PRO A 8 20.74 2.65 17.84
C PRO A 8 19.45 2.30 18.59
N SER A 9 18.86 3.32 19.24
CA SER A 9 17.61 3.18 19.99
C SER A 9 16.49 2.61 19.11
N ALA A 10 15.46 2.00 19.71
CA ALA A 10 14.30 1.49 18.97
C ALA A 10 13.61 2.57 18.12
N ARG A 11 13.52 3.80 18.64
CA ARG A 11 12.98 4.97 17.92
C ARG A 11 13.83 5.31 16.69
N THR A 12 15.15 5.35 16.84
CA THR A 12 16.09 5.61 15.73
C THR A 12 15.97 4.54 14.64
N ARG A 13 15.82 3.26 15.03
CA ARG A 13 15.62 2.15 14.08
C ARG A 13 14.30 2.25 13.34
N ALA A 14 13.20 2.57 14.02
CA ALA A 14 11.89 2.76 13.42
C ALA A 14 11.88 3.95 12.44
N ALA A 15 12.47 5.09 12.83
CA ALA A 15 12.59 6.26 11.96
C ALA A 15 13.43 5.95 10.70
N LYS A 16 14.53 5.22 10.85
CA LYS A 16 15.37 4.80 9.71
C LYS A 16 14.63 3.84 8.78
N LEU A 17 13.83 2.92 9.33
CA LEU A 17 12.98 2.03 8.53
C LEU A 17 11.94 2.82 7.74
N TRP A 18 11.22 3.73 8.39
CA TRP A 18 10.26 4.63 7.74
C TRP A 18 10.89 5.48 6.64
N ALA A 19 12.05 6.08 6.90
CA ALA A 19 12.82 6.81 5.90
C ALA A 19 13.25 5.92 4.73
N THR A 20 13.62 4.67 5.00
CA THR A 20 14.01 3.71 3.94
C THR A 20 12.83 3.29 3.07
N LEU A 21 11.65 3.12 3.68
CA LEU A 21 10.43 2.70 2.97
C LEU A 21 9.86 3.82 2.10
N PHE A 22 9.89 5.08 2.57
CA PHE A 22 9.16 6.17 1.90
C PHE A 22 10.05 7.28 1.32
N TYR A 23 11.28 7.44 1.80
CA TYR A 23 12.14 8.59 1.44
C TYR A 23 13.44 8.20 0.74
N GLY A 24 13.62 6.90 0.44
CA GLY A 24 14.89 6.35 -0.06
C GLY A 24 14.99 6.12 -1.57
N HIS A 25 14.04 6.61 -2.37
CA HIS A 25 14.07 6.45 -3.83
C HIS A 25 14.94 7.53 -4.47
N VAL A 26 15.94 7.07 -5.21
CA VAL A 26 16.77 7.88 -6.09
C VAL A 26 16.29 7.61 -7.51
N HIS A 27 15.52 8.54 -8.06
CA HIS A 27 15.11 8.50 -9.46
C HIS A 27 16.17 9.22 -10.29
N ARG A 28 16.73 8.51 -11.26
CA ARG A 28 17.77 9.06 -12.13
C ARG A 28 17.13 9.68 -13.37
N PRO A 29 17.46 10.94 -13.73
CA PRO A 29 16.90 11.60 -14.90
C PRO A 29 17.06 10.79 -16.20
N GLU A 30 18.19 10.09 -16.35
CA GLU A 30 18.50 9.27 -17.52
C GLU A 30 17.57 8.05 -17.72
N ASP A 31 16.95 7.55 -16.64
CA ASP A 31 16.04 6.41 -16.70
C ASP A 31 14.60 6.82 -17.12
N ARG A 32 14.33 8.13 -17.18
CA ARG A 32 12.97 8.68 -17.38
C ARG A 32 12.30 8.18 -18.65
N ASP A 33 13.00 8.21 -19.78
CA ASP A 33 12.39 7.81 -21.05
C ASP A 33 12.06 6.32 -21.10
N ALA A 34 12.89 5.47 -20.48
CA ALA A 34 12.61 4.04 -20.35
C ALA A 34 11.33 3.78 -19.53
N VAL A 35 11.05 4.60 -18.52
CA VAL A 35 9.85 4.46 -17.67
C VAL A 35 8.62 5.10 -18.31
N VAL A 36 8.74 6.32 -18.84
CA VAL A 36 7.59 7.11 -19.34
C VAL A 36 7.17 6.66 -20.73
N LYS A 37 8.13 6.38 -21.61
CA LYS A 37 7.89 6.05 -23.02
C LYS A 37 8.22 4.60 -23.37
N GLY A 38 8.97 3.90 -22.53
CA GLY A 38 9.40 2.53 -22.83
C GLY A 38 8.24 1.56 -23.04
N ASP A 39 8.44 0.61 -23.95
CA ASP A 39 7.41 -0.32 -24.40
C ASP A 39 7.46 -1.71 -23.75
N THR A 40 8.41 -1.92 -22.83
CA THR A 40 8.50 -3.19 -22.11
C THR A 40 7.23 -3.45 -21.30
N MET A 41 6.84 -4.73 -21.16
CA MET A 41 5.72 -5.11 -20.32
C MET A 41 5.88 -4.58 -18.89
N LEU A 42 7.11 -4.63 -18.36
CA LEU A 42 7.44 -4.13 -17.04
C LEU A 42 7.17 -2.62 -16.88
N ALA A 43 7.60 -1.80 -17.85
CA ALA A 43 7.33 -0.37 -17.83
C ALA A 43 5.82 -0.08 -17.94
N ARG A 44 5.09 -0.81 -18.79
CA ARG A 44 3.62 -0.68 -18.91
C ARG A 44 2.91 -1.04 -17.60
N CYS A 45 3.28 -2.15 -16.98
CA CYS A 45 2.73 -2.56 -15.68
C CYS A 45 3.04 -1.53 -14.58
N TYR A 46 4.28 -1.03 -14.51
CA TYR A 46 4.66 0.02 -13.58
C TYR A 46 3.81 1.28 -13.76
N ARG A 47 3.64 1.76 -15.00
CA ARG A 47 2.81 2.93 -15.29
C ARG A 47 1.33 2.76 -14.93
N ALA A 48 0.82 1.53 -15.03
CA ALA A 48 -0.55 1.22 -14.65
C ALA A 48 -0.72 1.01 -13.14
N SER A 49 0.34 0.62 -12.44
CA SER A 49 0.26 0.16 -11.06
C SER A 49 -0.31 1.17 -10.04
N PRO A 50 -0.09 2.49 -10.12
CA PRO A 50 -0.72 3.46 -9.22
C PRO A 50 -2.25 3.42 -9.21
N TRP A 51 -2.88 2.98 -10.30
CA TRP A 51 -4.34 2.85 -10.42
C TRP A 51 -4.93 1.75 -9.53
N ALA A 52 -4.10 0.89 -8.94
CA ALA A 52 -4.53 -0.06 -7.92
C ALA A 52 -5.13 0.64 -6.69
N TYR A 53 -4.69 1.86 -6.36
CA TYR A 53 -5.33 2.68 -5.32
C TYR A 53 -6.75 3.09 -5.70
N ALA A 54 -7.02 3.41 -6.97
CA ALA A 54 -8.38 3.72 -7.43
C ALA A 54 -9.29 2.51 -7.34
N LEU A 55 -8.79 1.31 -7.64
CA LEU A 55 -9.54 0.06 -7.47
C LEU A 55 -9.95 -0.12 -6.00
N LEU A 56 -9.00 -0.02 -5.07
CA LEU A 56 -9.29 -0.10 -3.64
C LEU A 56 -10.25 0.99 -3.17
N GLY A 57 -10.00 2.24 -3.56
CA GLY A 57 -10.82 3.38 -3.19
C GLY A 57 -12.25 3.24 -3.68
N SER A 58 -12.43 2.86 -4.94
CA SER A 58 -13.75 2.60 -5.54
C SER A 58 -14.47 1.44 -4.84
N THR A 59 -13.73 0.39 -4.47
CA THR A 59 -14.27 -0.76 -3.72
C THR A 59 -14.79 -0.32 -2.35
N MET A 60 -14.03 0.50 -1.62
CA MET A 60 -14.45 1.07 -0.32
C MET A 60 -15.69 1.96 -0.45
N VAL A 61 -15.78 2.77 -1.50
CA VAL A 61 -16.94 3.62 -1.76
C VAL A 61 -18.17 2.77 -2.10
N ALA A 62 -18.03 1.83 -3.04
CA ALA A 62 -19.12 0.96 -3.50
C ALA A 62 -19.68 0.09 -2.37
N LEU A 63 -18.83 -0.40 -1.47
CA LEU A 63 -19.21 -1.24 -0.35
C LEU A 63 -19.45 -0.45 0.95
N SER A 64 -19.40 0.89 0.91
CA SER A 64 -19.37 1.74 2.10
C SER A 64 -20.53 1.51 3.07
N ALA A 65 -21.75 1.26 2.57
CA ALA A 65 -22.91 0.97 3.42
C ALA A 65 -22.73 -0.36 4.19
N ARG A 66 -22.27 -1.41 3.51
CA ARG A 66 -22.00 -2.73 4.12
C ARG A 66 -20.83 -2.68 5.09
N LEU A 67 -19.76 -1.99 4.71
CA LEU A 67 -18.59 -1.79 5.57
C LEU A 67 -18.94 -0.98 6.82
N ARG A 68 -19.81 0.04 6.71
CA ARG A 68 -20.31 0.81 7.86
C ARG A 68 -21.18 -0.04 8.78
N ALA A 69 -21.95 -0.99 8.26
CA ALA A 69 -22.71 -1.90 9.11
C ALA A 69 -21.78 -2.79 9.98
N ARG A 70 -20.61 -3.19 9.46
CA ARG A 70 -19.60 -3.95 10.23
C ARG A 70 -18.69 -3.10 11.09
N ASP A 71 -18.40 -1.88 10.67
CA ASP A 71 -17.59 -0.92 11.42
C ASP A 71 -18.18 0.51 11.34
N PRO A 72 -19.17 0.85 12.19
CA PRO A 72 -19.89 2.12 12.12
C PRO A 72 -19.03 3.35 12.41
N GLY A 73 -17.95 3.18 13.18
CA GLY A 73 -17.08 4.28 13.61
C GLY A 73 -16.00 4.63 12.58
N TYR A 74 -16.01 4.02 11.40
CA TYR A 74 -14.98 4.18 10.40
C TYR A 74 -15.54 4.78 9.09
N ASN A 75 -14.92 5.87 8.64
CA ASN A 75 -15.39 6.63 7.48
C ASN A 75 -14.91 6.03 6.16
N TRP A 76 -15.40 4.82 5.84
CA TRP A 76 -15.01 4.05 4.65
C TRP A 76 -15.09 4.83 3.34
N GLN A 77 -16.16 5.59 3.15
CA GLN A 77 -16.37 6.37 1.92
C GLN A 77 -15.34 7.48 1.75
N VAL A 78 -15.02 8.22 2.82
CA VAL A 78 -14.03 9.32 2.76
C VAL A 78 -12.65 8.77 2.45
N LEU A 79 -12.25 7.68 3.11
CA LEU A 79 -10.99 7.00 2.84
C LEU A 79 -10.93 6.44 1.43
N GLY A 80 -12.04 5.87 0.94
CA GLY A 80 -12.14 5.38 -0.41
C GLY A 80 -11.95 6.48 -1.46
N MET A 81 -12.61 7.62 -1.29
CA MET A 81 -12.43 8.79 -2.16
C MET A 81 -10.99 9.32 -2.11
N ALA A 82 -10.38 9.36 -0.91
CA ALA A 82 -9.00 9.78 -0.74
C ALA A 82 -8.02 8.85 -1.47
N LEU A 83 -8.28 7.54 -1.50
CA LEU A 83 -7.49 6.56 -2.27
C LEU A 83 -7.63 6.73 -3.80
N VAL A 84 -8.80 7.15 -4.28
CA VAL A 84 -8.98 7.50 -5.70
C VAL A 84 -8.17 8.74 -6.05
N VAL A 85 -8.13 9.75 -5.17
CA VAL A 85 -7.27 10.93 -5.38
C VAL A 85 -5.80 10.53 -5.33
N GLU A 86 -5.43 9.67 -4.38
CA GLU A 86 -4.08 9.14 -4.24
C GLU A 86 -3.60 8.41 -5.49
N SER A 87 -4.47 7.70 -6.22
CA SER A 87 -4.03 7.04 -7.45
C SER A 87 -3.51 8.02 -8.50
N ALA A 88 -4.14 9.19 -8.62
CA ALA A 88 -3.72 10.23 -9.54
C ALA A 88 -2.43 10.91 -9.06
N VAL A 89 -2.35 11.22 -7.76
CA VAL A 89 -1.15 11.80 -7.13
C VAL A 89 0.05 10.85 -7.28
N SER A 90 -0.16 9.57 -7.04
CA SER A 90 0.84 8.52 -7.16
C SER A 90 1.27 8.33 -8.61
N TYR A 91 0.36 8.38 -9.59
CA TYR A 91 0.75 8.39 -11.00
C TYR A 91 1.60 9.63 -11.37
N LEU A 92 1.23 10.81 -10.86
CA LEU A 92 1.99 12.04 -11.10
C LEU A 92 3.40 11.96 -10.48
N SER A 93 3.53 11.39 -9.29
CA SER A 93 4.80 11.15 -8.60
C SER A 93 5.63 10.08 -9.31
N ASP A 94 5.10 8.85 -9.39
CA ASP A 94 5.84 7.67 -9.85
C ASP A 94 6.11 7.69 -11.35
N VAL A 95 5.22 8.24 -12.17
CA VAL A 95 5.34 8.14 -13.64
C VAL A 95 5.67 9.49 -14.25
N ARG A 96 4.82 10.49 -14.04
CA ARG A 96 4.96 11.80 -14.72
C ARG A 96 6.21 12.54 -14.25
N ALA A 97 6.52 12.48 -12.96
CA ALA A 97 7.68 13.10 -12.33
C ALA A 97 8.90 12.18 -12.24
N PHE A 98 8.87 10.98 -12.83
CA PHE A 98 10.01 10.05 -12.74
C PHE A 98 11.31 10.70 -13.23
N GLY A 99 12.36 10.63 -12.40
CA GLY A 99 13.66 11.25 -12.69
C GLY A 99 13.73 12.75 -12.39
N ASP A 100 12.64 13.39 -11.97
CA ASP A 100 12.60 14.79 -11.54
C ASP A 100 12.44 14.88 -10.02
N ALA A 101 13.58 14.82 -9.32
CA ALA A 101 13.61 14.90 -7.86
C ALA A 101 13.08 16.22 -7.28
N SER A 102 12.97 17.27 -8.09
CA SER A 102 12.45 18.58 -7.66
C SER A 102 10.93 18.66 -7.65
N SER A 103 10.26 17.68 -8.26
CA SER A 103 8.81 17.69 -8.42
C SER A 103 8.09 17.65 -7.07
N PRO A 104 7.12 18.56 -6.81
CA PRO A 104 6.36 18.56 -5.56
C PRO A 104 5.52 17.29 -5.40
N TRP A 105 5.17 16.62 -6.50
CA TRP A 105 4.36 15.40 -6.50
C TRP A 105 4.97 14.29 -5.66
N HIS A 106 6.29 14.17 -5.61
CA HIS A 106 6.95 13.19 -4.75
C HIS A 106 6.74 13.46 -3.26
N ALA A 107 6.70 14.73 -2.84
CA ALA A 107 6.41 15.07 -1.46
C ALA A 107 4.92 14.82 -1.14
N THR A 108 4.03 15.26 -2.03
CA THR A 108 2.58 15.09 -1.88
C THR A 108 2.19 13.61 -1.79
N ASP A 109 2.66 12.78 -2.72
CA ASP A 109 2.44 11.33 -2.74
C ASP A 109 2.92 10.68 -1.44
N ARG A 110 4.17 10.96 -1.00
CA ARG A 110 4.67 10.41 0.26
C ARG A 110 3.82 10.78 1.46
N MET A 111 3.37 12.02 1.55
CA MET A 111 2.52 12.48 2.65
C MET A 111 1.15 11.78 2.63
N LEU A 112 0.50 11.76 1.47
CA LEU A 112 -0.84 11.20 1.31
C LEU A 112 -0.81 9.67 1.46
N ALA A 113 0.12 8.96 0.80
CA ALA A 113 0.36 7.53 0.96
C ALA A 113 0.61 7.15 2.43
N SER A 114 1.43 7.93 3.15
CA SER A 114 1.74 7.66 4.56
C SER A 114 0.50 7.83 5.43
N ALA A 115 -0.26 8.92 5.24
CA ALA A 115 -1.50 9.15 5.98
C ALA A 115 -2.54 8.04 5.72
N LEU A 116 -2.73 7.66 4.46
CA LEU A 116 -3.66 6.60 4.06
C LEU A 116 -3.21 5.22 4.55
N MET A 117 -1.90 4.92 4.52
CA MET A 117 -1.40 3.67 5.07
C MET A 117 -1.60 3.58 6.58
N LEU A 118 -1.42 4.69 7.32
CA LEU A 118 -1.71 4.77 8.74
C LEU A 118 -3.20 4.56 9.03
N ALA A 119 -4.07 5.18 8.23
CA ALA A 119 -5.51 5.03 8.37
C ALA A 119 -5.94 3.60 8.06
N CYS A 120 -5.69 3.10 6.85
CA CYS A 120 -6.16 1.80 6.40
C CYS A 120 -5.45 0.60 7.08
N GLY A 121 -4.32 0.83 7.75
CA GLY A 121 -3.52 -0.19 8.42
C GLY A 121 -3.60 -0.15 9.95
N PRO A 122 -2.67 0.56 10.61
CA PRO A 122 -2.61 0.68 12.07
C PRO A 122 -3.91 1.07 12.76
N LEU A 123 -4.70 2.01 12.21
CA LEU A 123 -5.98 2.37 12.86
C LEU A 123 -6.97 1.21 12.83
N LEU A 124 -7.08 0.49 11.71
CA LEU A 124 -7.93 -0.70 11.63
C LEU A 124 -7.45 -1.81 12.58
N ALA A 125 -6.13 -2.02 12.68
CA ALA A 125 -5.54 -2.97 13.62
C ALA A 125 -5.81 -2.59 15.09
N LEU A 126 -5.75 -1.29 15.43
CA LEU A 126 -6.08 -0.80 16.76
C LEU A 126 -7.56 -1.04 17.07
N ARG A 127 -8.45 -0.75 16.13
CA ARG A 127 -9.90 -1.01 16.24
C ARG A 127 -10.19 -2.49 16.52
N LEU A 128 -9.49 -3.40 15.82
CA LEU A 128 -9.54 -4.83 16.09
C LEU A 128 -9.05 -5.17 17.49
N ALA A 129 -7.94 -4.56 17.93
CA ALA A 129 -7.33 -4.86 19.23
C ALA A 129 -8.20 -4.42 20.41
N ILE A 130 -8.95 -3.32 20.29
CA ILE A 130 -9.89 -2.84 21.32
C ILE A 130 -11.28 -3.48 21.20
N GLY A 131 -11.50 -4.37 20.23
CA GLY A 131 -12.77 -5.06 20.02
C GLY A 131 -13.88 -4.17 19.41
N SER A 132 -13.54 -3.02 18.82
CA SER A 132 -14.56 -2.15 18.19
C SER A 132 -15.04 -2.65 16.85
N VAL A 133 -14.35 -3.63 16.27
CA VAL A 133 -14.69 -4.29 15.01
C VAL A 133 -14.20 -5.75 15.08
N THR A 134 -14.93 -6.65 14.43
CA THR A 134 -14.55 -8.06 14.31
C THR A 134 -14.31 -8.41 12.86
N ILE A 135 -13.15 -9.01 12.58
CA ILE A 135 -12.79 -9.55 11.27
C ILE A 135 -12.48 -11.04 11.46
N PRO A 136 -13.02 -11.93 10.61
CA PRO A 136 -12.70 -13.35 10.65
C PRO A 136 -11.20 -13.63 10.68
N ARG A 137 -10.79 -14.66 11.43
CA ARG A 137 -9.36 -14.98 11.64
C ARG A 137 -8.63 -15.24 10.32
N THR A 138 -9.28 -15.92 9.39
CA THR A 138 -8.75 -16.24 8.05
C THR A 138 -8.41 -14.95 7.29
N LEU A 139 -9.37 -14.03 7.21
CA LEU A 139 -9.22 -12.74 6.53
C LEU A 139 -8.16 -11.86 7.21
N ARG A 140 -8.13 -11.83 8.54
CA ARG A 140 -7.10 -11.10 9.31
C ARG A 140 -5.69 -11.61 9.01
N ASN A 141 -5.50 -12.92 8.96
CA ASN A 141 -4.20 -13.52 8.65
C ASN A 141 -3.78 -13.24 7.21
N ALA A 142 -4.71 -13.37 6.25
CA ALA A 142 -4.46 -13.05 4.85
C ALA A 142 -4.07 -11.58 4.66
N TRP A 143 -4.77 -10.67 5.35
CA TRP A 143 -4.44 -9.24 5.36
C TRP A 143 -3.05 -8.95 5.94
N ALA A 144 -2.72 -9.54 7.10
CA ALA A 144 -1.40 -9.37 7.72
C ALA A 144 -0.27 -9.89 6.82
N LEU A 145 -0.48 -11.00 6.13
CA LEU A 145 0.47 -11.53 5.14
C LEU A 145 0.63 -10.57 3.95
N ALA A 146 -0.48 -10.08 3.39
CA ALA A 146 -0.46 -9.13 2.28
C ALA A 146 0.31 -7.84 2.66
N VAL A 147 0.04 -7.27 3.84
CA VAL A 147 0.77 -6.09 4.34
C VAL A 147 2.26 -6.38 4.48
N THR A 148 2.63 -7.54 5.02
CA THR A 148 4.05 -7.93 5.19
C THR A 148 4.75 -8.04 3.83
N LEU A 149 4.12 -8.69 2.85
CA LEU A 149 4.64 -8.81 1.49
C LEU A 149 4.76 -7.44 0.81
N GLY A 150 3.77 -6.57 0.98
CA GLY A 150 3.81 -5.19 0.50
C GLY A 150 5.03 -4.45 1.06
N LEU A 151 5.18 -4.41 2.38
CA LEU A 151 6.31 -3.73 3.03
C LEU A 151 7.67 -4.29 2.57
N ALA A 152 7.76 -5.61 2.36
CA ALA A 152 8.95 -6.23 1.80
C ALA A 152 9.23 -5.74 0.36
N CYS A 153 8.20 -5.70 -0.50
CA CYS A 153 8.31 -5.16 -1.87
C CYS A 153 8.76 -3.70 -1.87
N LYS A 154 8.20 -2.87 -0.98
CA LYS A 154 8.62 -1.45 -0.86
C LYS A 154 10.08 -1.32 -0.43
N ALA A 155 10.52 -2.12 0.53
CA ALA A 155 11.90 -2.13 0.99
C ALA A 155 12.89 -2.59 -0.11
N LEU A 156 12.51 -3.62 -0.87
CA LEU A 156 13.30 -4.14 -2.00
C LEU A 156 13.35 -3.15 -3.16
N SER A 157 12.25 -2.49 -3.47
CA SER A 157 12.18 -1.39 -4.43
C SER A 157 13.14 -0.25 -4.06
N GLY A 158 13.08 0.24 -2.81
CA GLY A 158 13.99 1.27 -2.34
C GLY A 158 15.47 0.83 -2.40
N ARG A 159 15.75 -0.45 -2.09
CA ARG A 159 17.11 -1.01 -2.24
C ARG A 159 17.57 -1.05 -3.69
N ALA A 160 16.71 -1.43 -4.63
CA ALA A 160 17.01 -1.48 -6.05
C ALA A 160 17.25 -0.07 -6.62
N SER A 161 16.43 0.90 -6.23
CA SER A 161 16.59 2.30 -6.60
C SER A 161 17.95 2.86 -6.16
N ARG A 162 18.35 2.67 -4.90
CA ARG A 162 19.68 3.11 -4.41
C ARG A 162 20.86 2.43 -5.12
N LYS A 163 20.65 1.26 -5.70
CA LYS A 163 21.66 0.54 -6.48
C LYS A 163 21.64 0.93 -7.97
N GLY A 164 20.73 1.81 -8.41
CA GLY A 164 20.57 2.15 -9.82
C GLY A 164 20.12 0.98 -10.70
N CYS A 165 19.41 0.00 -10.13
CA CYS A 165 18.88 -1.15 -10.87
C CYS A 165 17.42 -0.91 -11.23
N LEU A 166 17.20 -0.33 -12.42
CA LEU A 166 15.88 0.14 -12.86
C LEU A 166 14.85 -1.00 -12.93
N ASP A 167 15.15 -2.11 -13.61
CA ASP A 167 14.20 -3.22 -13.77
C ASP A 167 13.77 -3.81 -12.43
N ALA A 168 14.71 -4.03 -11.51
CA ALA A 168 14.39 -4.50 -10.17
C ALA A 168 13.53 -3.47 -9.42
N TYR A 169 13.81 -2.18 -9.55
CA TYR A 169 12.98 -1.13 -8.96
C TYR A 169 11.55 -1.16 -9.51
N LEU A 170 11.39 -1.19 -10.84
CA LEU A 170 10.06 -1.21 -11.48
C LEU A 170 9.27 -2.45 -11.07
N MET A 171 9.92 -3.61 -11.01
CA MET A 171 9.28 -4.86 -10.59
C MET A 171 8.81 -4.79 -9.14
N TRP A 172 9.69 -4.48 -8.19
CA TRP A 172 9.34 -4.44 -6.77
C TRP A 172 8.35 -3.33 -6.44
N HIS A 173 8.42 -2.17 -7.11
CA HIS A 173 7.47 -1.08 -6.92
C HIS A 173 6.10 -1.40 -7.53
N THR A 174 6.07 -2.06 -8.68
CA THR A 174 4.82 -2.59 -9.24
C THR A 174 4.18 -3.60 -8.28
N LEU A 175 4.96 -4.52 -7.71
CA LEU A 175 4.48 -5.50 -6.73
C LEU A 175 4.01 -4.85 -5.41
N TRP A 176 4.58 -3.72 -5.00
CA TRP A 176 4.06 -2.94 -3.87
C TRP A 176 2.60 -2.50 -4.11
N HIS A 177 2.29 -2.06 -5.33
CA HIS A 177 0.95 -1.64 -5.74
C HIS A 177 -0.06 -2.81 -5.88
N PHE A 178 0.37 -4.08 -5.74
CA PHE A 178 -0.58 -5.20 -5.60
C PHE A 178 -1.25 -5.23 -4.23
N LEU A 179 -0.68 -4.59 -3.20
CA LEU A 179 -1.30 -4.54 -1.86
C LEU A 179 -2.72 -3.92 -1.89
N PRO A 180 -2.97 -2.79 -2.57
CA PRO A 180 -4.33 -2.29 -2.79
C PRO A 180 -5.28 -3.29 -3.46
N VAL A 181 -4.80 -4.07 -4.44
CA VAL A 181 -5.61 -5.10 -5.11
C VAL A 181 -6.02 -6.19 -4.11
N LEU A 182 -5.07 -6.74 -3.36
CA LEU A 182 -5.34 -7.74 -2.32
C LEU A 182 -6.25 -7.19 -1.22
N SER A 183 -6.09 -5.92 -0.87
CA SER A 183 -6.94 -5.23 0.10
C SER A 183 -8.37 -5.09 -0.43
N SER A 184 -8.56 -4.90 -1.74
CA SER A 184 -9.88 -4.85 -2.37
C SER A 184 -10.59 -6.19 -2.26
N VAL A 185 -9.88 -7.29 -2.56
CA VAL A 185 -10.40 -8.66 -2.39
C VAL A 185 -10.76 -8.93 -0.94
N PHE A 186 -9.89 -8.55 0.01
CA PHE A 186 -10.17 -8.65 1.44
C PHE A 186 -11.47 -7.91 1.82
N LEU A 187 -11.63 -6.66 1.35
CA LEU A 187 -12.83 -5.87 1.65
C LEU A 187 -14.09 -6.47 1.02
N ILE A 188 -14.01 -7.03 -0.18
CA ILE A 188 -15.14 -7.73 -0.80
C ILE A 188 -15.52 -8.97 0.03
N ALA A 189 -14.55 -9.83 0.35
CA ALA A 189 -14.78 -11.05 1.12
C ALA A 189 -15.35 -10.74 2.51
N TRP A 190 -14.81 -9.71 3.17
CA TRP A 190 -15.35 -9.26 4.45
C TRP A 190 -16.70 -8.57 4.29
N ALA A 191 -16.94 -7.81 3.21
CA ALA A 191 -18.18 -7.09 2.97
C ALA A 191 -19.37 -8.04 2.68
N MET A 192 -19.10 -9.22 2.14
CA MET A 192 -20.11 -10.15 1.65
C MET A 192 -20.33 -11.39 2.55
N ASP A 193 -19.72 -11.46 3.74
CA ASP A 193 -19.81 -12.64 4.63
C ASP A 193 -19.55 -13.97 3.91
N TRP A 194 -18.44 -14.05 3.15
CA TRP A 194 -18.08 -15.28 2.43
C TRP A 194 -18.03 -16.52 3.35
N GLU A 195 -17.79 -16.36 4.65
CA GLU A 195 -17.79 -17.47 5.61
C GLU A 195 -19.20 -17.90 6.08
N GLU A 196 -20.23 -17.04 6.05
CA GLU A 196 -21.61 -17.45 6.41
C GLU A 196 -22.33 -18.14 5.23
N GLU A 197 -22.06 -17.75 3.99
CA GLU A 197 -22.66 -18.38 2.80
C GLU A 197 -22.06 -19.77 2.48
N VAL A 198 -20.86 -20.09 2.98
CA VAL A 198 -20.20 -21.39 2.75
C VAL A 198 -20.49 -22.40 3.86
N VAL A 199 -20.99 -21.96 5.02
CA VAL A 199 -21.45 -22.82 6.13
C VAL A 199 -22.99 -22.85 6.27
N PRO A 200 -23.75 -23.27 5.25
CA PRO A 200 -25.05 -23.91 5.49
C PRO A 200 -25.12 -25.37 5.05
N LEU A 201 -24.02 -26.00 4.58
CA LEU A 201 -24.05 -27.39 4.09
C LEU A 201 -23.49 -28.44 5.04
N ALA A 202 -22.73 -28.06 6.08
CA ALA A 202 -22.14 -29.02 7.01
C ALA A 202 -22.96 -29.26 8.29
N ALA A 203 -24.12 -28.61 8.44
CA ALA A 203 -24.98 -28.72 9.62
C ALA A 203 -26.37 -29.33 9.33
N GLN A 204 -26.55 -29.95 8.17
CA GLN A 204 -27.83 -30.58 7.75
C GLN A 204 -27.79 -32.11 7.62
N TYR A 205 -26.74 -32.78 8.12
CA TYR A 205 -26.67 -34.24 8.19
C TYR A 205 -26.17 -34.71 9.56
#